data_AF-A0A8G2BE12-F1
#
_entry.id   AF-A0A8G2BE12-F1
#
_cell.length_a   1.000
_cell.length_b   1.000
_cell.length_c   1.000
_cell.angle_alpha   90.00
_cell.angle_beta   90.00
_cell.angle_gamma   90.00
#
_symmetry.space_group_name_H-M   'P 1'
#
loop_
_entity.id
_entity.type
_entity.pdbx_description
1 polymer ?
#
loop_
_entity_poly.entity_id
_entity_poly.type
_entity_poly.pdbx_seq_one_letter_code
_entity_poly.pdbx_strand_id
1 'polypeptide(L)'
;MADVIDHPSRTAAAETRAATGYNFAYLDEQTKRMIRRAILKGVAVPGYQVPFGSREMPLPYGWGTGGIQVTAAVIGPDDTLKVIDQGADDTTNAVNIRSFFAKTAGVATTEKTVEASVIQTRHRIPETPLSEDQILVYQVPIPEPLRWLEPRETETRKMHALEEYGAMHVSLYEDIAKYGRITKSYNYPVKVNGRYVMSPSPIPKFDNPKMDRMPALQLFGAGREKRIYAVPPYTRVKSLDFEDHPFTIETWDQCCALCGAGDSYLDEVVTDDKGGKMYVCSDSDYCEQRREAGHVGDGGDPAYAARNQIPAGDAPAGDEPAGDEPAGDKQ
;
A
#
# COMPACT_ATOMS: atom_id res chain seq x y z
N MET A 1 31.04 -48.02 34.24
CA MET A 1 29.70 -48.31 33.70
C MET A 1 28.83 -47.16 34.18
N ALA A 2 28.71 -46.13 33.35
CA ALA A 2 27.57 -45.93 32.44
C ALA A 2 26.46 -45.16 33.21
N ASP A 3 25.89 -44.04 32.79
CA ASP A 3 25.95 -43.30 31.52
C ASP A 3 25.63 -41.83 31.78
N VAL A 4 26.37 -40.95 31.11
CA VAL A 4 26.00 -39.54 30.90
C VAL A 4 24.98 -39.55 29.78
N ILE A 5 23.74 -39.18 30.07
CA ILE A 5 22.69 -39.02 29.05
C ILE A 5 22.96 -37.69 28.32
N ASP A 6 23.68 -37.82 27.21
CA ASP A 6 23.85 -36.80 26.19
C ASP A 6 22.47 -36.41 25.62
N HIS A 7 22.07 -35.14 25.80
CA HIS A 7 20.92 -34.59 25.11
C HIS A 7 21.39 -34.10 23.75
N PRO A 8 20.84 -34.62 22.63
CA PRO A 8 21.28 -34.22 21.31
C PRO A 8 21.05 -32.72 21.14
N SER A 9 22.15 -32.00 20.91
CA SER A 9 22.14 -30.60 20.54
C SER A 9 21.24 -30.45 19.32
N ARG A 10 20.26 -29.54 19.43
CA ARG A 10 19.41 -29.15 18.31
C ARG A 10 20.36 -28.65 17.22
N THR A 11 20.51 -29.49 16.20
CA THR A 11 21.16 -29.21 14.93
C THR A 11 20.73 -27.84 14.45
N ALA A 12 21.76 -27.05 14.15
CA ALA A 12 21.69 -25.74 13.54
C ALA A 12 20.53 -25.67 12.53
N ALA A 13 19.56 -24.81 12.83
CA ALA A 13 18.65 -24.32 11.81
C ALA A 13 19.54 -23.76 10.70
N ALA A 14 19.46 -24.38 9.53
CA ALA A 14 20.18 -23.94 8.35
C ALA A 14 19.83 -22.47 8.14
N GLU A 15 20.81 -21.60 8.34
CA GLU A 15 20.73 -20.21 7.92
C GLU A 15 20.47 -20.24 6.42
N THR A 16 19.22 -20.03 6.01
CA THR A 16 18.89 -19.65 4.64
C THR A 16 19.53 -18.29 4.42
N ARG A 17 20.83 -18.30 4.08
CA ARG A 17 21.58 -17.10 3.69
C ARG A 17 20.86 -16.55 2.48
N ALA A 18 20.05 -15.51 2.69
CA ALA A 18 19.59 -14.65 1.63
C ALA A 18 20.80 -14.31 0.74
N ALA A 19 20.65 -14.50 -0.57
CA ALA A 19 21.74 -14.59 -1.55
C ALA A 19 22.60 -13.32 -1.71
N THR A 20 22.51 -12.35 -0.81
CA THR A 20 22.96 -10.97 -0.99
C THR A 20 23.84 -10.41 0.13
N GLY A 21 24.15 -11.19 1.18
CA GLY A 21 25.04 -10.74 2.27
C GLY A 21 24.45 -9.68 3.21
N TYR A 22 23.19 -9.29 3.01
CA TYR A 22 22.41 -8.45 3.94
C TYR A 22 21.73 -9.32 5.00
N ASN A 23 21.30 -8.69 6.12
CA ASN A 23 20.40 -9.37 7.07
C ASN A 23 19.07 -9.71 6.38
N PHE A 24 18.34 -10.72 6.88
CA PHE A 24 17.02 -11.07 6.37
C PHE A 24 16.12 -9.83 6.30
N ALA A 25 15.46 -9.59 5.17
CA ALA A 25 14.64 -8.40 4.93
C ALA A 25 15.41 -7.06 5.14
N TYR A 26 16.71 -7.05 4.84
CA TYR A 26 17.64 -5.91 4.82
C TYR A 26 17.98 -5.27 6.18
N LEU A 27 16.99 -4.96 7.01
CA LEU A 27 17.20 -4.25 8.27
C LEU A 27 17.94 -5.11 9.31
N ASP A 28 18.80 -4.48 10.11
CA ASP A 28 19.41 -5.12 11.27
C ASP A 28 18.36 -5.44 12.38
N GLU A 29 18.69 -6.38 13.26
CA GLU A 29 17.78 -6.81 14.32
C GLU A 29 17.48 -5.76 15.38
N GLN A 30 18.37 -4.78 15.61
CA GLN A 30 18.10 -3.69 16.55
C GLN A 30 17.01 -2.76 16.00
N THR A 31 17.10 -2.43 14.71
CA THR A 31 16.14 -1.60 13.98
C THR A 31 14.78 -2.31 13.93
N LYS A 32 14.74 -3.59 13.56
CA LYS A 32 13.51 -4.40 13.62
C LYS A 32 12.92 -4.45 15.03
N ARG A 33 13.73 -4.69 16.06
CA ARG A 33 13.26 -4.74 17.46
C ARG A 33 12.66 -3.41 17.90
N MET A 34 13.21 -2.27 17.43
CA MET A 34 12.64 -0.94 17.70
C MET A 34 11.30 -0.72 16.98
N ILE A 35 11.22 -1.08 15.70
CA ILE A 35 9.99 -0.99 14.91
C ILE A 35 8.88 -1.87 15.52
N ARG A 36 9.20 -3.11 15.88
CA ARG A 36 8.27 -4.05 16.55
C ARG A 36 7.70 -3.47 17.84
N ARG A 37 8.52 -2.78 18.66
CA ARG A 37 8.01 -2.08 19.86
C ARG A 37 7.07 -0.94 19.50
N ALA A 38 7.36 -0.16 18.46
CA ALA A 38 6.48 0.91 18.00
C ALA A 38 5.15 0.36 17.46
N ILE A 39 5.18 -0.74 16.70
CA ILE A 39 3.99 -1.44 16.23
C ILE A 39 3.13 -1.91 17.41
N LEU A 40 3.72 -2.59 18.40
CA LEU A 40 2.97 -3.05 19.58
C LEU A 40 2.33 -1.87 20.35
N LYS A 41 3.00 -0.71 20.41
CA LYS A 41 2.42 0.51 20.98
C LYS A 41 1.28 1.07 20.13
N GLY A 42 1.41 1.06 18.81
CA GLY A 42 0.34 1.49 17.89
C GLY A 42 -0.89 0.60 17.98
N VAL A 43 -0.69 -0.72 18.09
CA VAL A 43 -1.79 -1.68 18.29
C VAL A 43 -2.49 -1.44 19.63
N ALA A 44 -1.74 -1.18 20.70
CA ALA A 44 -2.31 -0.91 22.02
C ALA A 44 -2.98 0.47 22.14
N VAL A 45 -2.68 1.41 21.24
CA VAL A 45 -3.26 2.76 21.21
C VAL A 45 -3.76 3.08 19.79
N PRO A 46 -4.89 2.49 19.36
CA PRO A 46 -5.35 2.55 17.97
C PRO A 46 -5.50 3.99 17.46
N GLY A 47 -4.94 4.26 16.28
CA GLY A 47 -4.94 5.59 15.66
C GLY A 47 -3.92 6.60 16.20
N TYR A 48 -3.16 6.28 17.26
CA TYR A 48 -2.09 7.15 17.76
C TYR A 48 -0.80 7.01 16.94
N GLN A 49 -0.24 8.16 16.55
CA GLN A 49 0.98 8.27 15.77
C GLN A 49 2.23 8.05 16.65
N VAL A 50 2.70 6.81 16.79
CA VAL A 50 3.88 6.45 17.59
C VAL A 50 5.17 6.91 16.89
N PRO A 51 6.01 7.73 17.53
CA PRO A 51 7.33 8.08 16.98
C PRO A 51 8.26 6.87 16.93
N PHE A 52 9.03 6.75 15.84
CA PHE A 52 10.04 5.70 15.73
C PHE A 52 11.33 6.22 15.06
N GLY A 53 12.46 5.59 15.33
CA GLY A 53 13.75 5.98 14.77
C GLY A 53 13.96 5.49 13.34
N SER A 54 13.22 6.04 12.37
CA SER A 54 13.34 5.65 10.95
C SER A 54 14.78 5.69 10.47
N ARG A 55 15.15 4.70 9.65
CA ARG A 55 16.44 4.63 8.95
C ARG A 55 16.29 5.05 7.49
N GLU A 56 17.42 5.42 6.89
CA GLU A 56 17.53 5.56 5.44
C GLU A 56 17.41 4.17 4.81
N MET A 57 16.70 4.10 3.69
CA MET A 57 16.46 2.89 2.91
C MET A 57 17.08 3.07 1.52
N PRO A 58 17.35 1.99 0.76
CA PRO A 58 17.90 2.07 -0.59
C PRO A 58 16.86 2.51 -1.64
N LEU A 59 15.94 3.40 -1.24
CA LEU A 59 14.90 4.04 -2.02
C LEU A 59 14.75 5.48 -1.52
N PRO A 60 14.52 6.47 -2.40
CA PRO A 60 14.39 7.86 -1.98
C PRO A 60 13.24 8.06 -0.98
N TYR A 61 13.37 9.03 -0.08
CA TYR A 61 12.26 9.42 0.79
C TYR A 61 11.02 9.81 -0.04
N GLY A 62 9.85 9.38 0.42
CA GLY A 62 8.58 9.58 -0.30
C GLY A 62 8.13 8.37 -1.13
N TRP A 63 9.03 7.42 -1.40
CA TRP A 63 8.74 6.18 -2.14
C TRP A 63 8.41 5.01 -1.21
N GLY A 64 7.60 5.26 -0.16
CA GLY A 64 7.11 4.18 0.70
C GLY A 64 8.07 3.65 1.76
N THR A 65 9.15 4.36 2.09
CA THR A 65 10.19 3.90 3.04
C THR A 65 9.67 3.52 4.43
N GLY A 66 8.56 4.11 4.89
CA GLY A 66 7.90 3.71 6.13
C GLY A 66 7.23 2.34 6.03
N GLY A 67 6.48 2.10 4.94
CA GLY A 67 5.85 0.80 4.67
C GLY A 67 6.90 -0.30 4.55
N ILE A 68 7.99 -0.06 3.82
CA ILE A 68 9.08 -1.03 3.65
C ILE A 68 9.71 -1.40 5.01
N GLN A 69 9.96 -0.41 5.88
CA GLN A 69 10.52 -0.69 7.21
C GLN A 69 9.56 -1.50 8.09
N VAL A 70 8.26 -1.23 8.01
CA VAL A 70 7.24 -1.99 8.72
C VAL A 70 7.18 -3.42 8.19
N THR A 71 7.08 -3.62 6.87
CA THR A 71 7.09 -4.93 6.23
C THR A 71 8.34 -5.73 6.60
N ALA A 72 9.52 -5.14 6.52
CA ALA A 72 10.78 -5.78 6.91
C ALA A 72 10.85 -6.20 8.39
N ALA A 73 10.08 -5.55 9.26
CA ALA A 73 10.02 -5.88 10.67
C ALA A 73 8.98 -6.96 11.01
N VAL A 74 7.95 -7.14 10.19
CA VAL A 74 6.86 -8.11 10.44
C VAL A 74 6.98 -9.38 9.62
N ILE A 75 7.55 -9.32 8.41
CA ILE A 75 7.63 -10.47 7.51
C ILE A 75 8.55 -11.57 8.07
N GLY A 76 8.12 -12.81 7.91
CA GLY A 76 8.83 -14.05 8.21
C GLY A 76 9.19 -14.83 6.94
N PRO A 77 10.01 -15.89 7.07
CA PRO A 77 10.46 -16.69 5.92
C PRO A 77 9.33 -17.47 5.23
N ASP A 78 8.27 -17.81 5.96
CA ASP A 78 7.13 -18.58 5.46
C ASP A 78 5.97 -17.70 4.95
N ASP A 79 6.14 -16.37 5.00
CA ASP A 79 5.14 -15.43 4.52
C ASP A 79 5.08 -15.38 2.98
N THR A 80 3.89 -15.07 2.48
CA THR A 80 3.65 -14.74 1.07
C THR A 80 3.31 -13.27 0.95
N LEU A 81 4.14 -12.51 0.23
CA LEU A 81 4.04 -11.06 0.11
C LEU A 81 3.30 -10.64 -1.16
N LYS A 82 2.24 -9.83 -1.01
CA LYS A 82 1.65 -9.04 -2.10
C LYS A 82 2.05 -7.58 -1.95
N VAL A 83 2.35 -6.90 -3.06
CA VAL A 83 2.67 -5.46 -3.05
C VAL A 83 1.90 -4.78 -4.16
N ILE A 84 1.15 -3.73 -3.80
CA ILE A 84 0.35 -2.94 -4.73
C ILE A 84 0.63 -1.44 -4.60
N ASP A 85 0.56 -0.72 -5.72
CA ASP A 85 0.53 0.75 -5.78
C ASP A 85 -0.58 1.15 -6.74
N GLN A 86 -1.44 2.10 -6.35
CA GLN A 86 -2.68 2.42 -7.09
C GLN A 86 -3.58 1.21 -7.34
N GLY A 87 -3.52 0.17 -6.49
CA GLY A 87 -4.34 -1.04 -6.62
C GLY A 87 -3.76 -2.12 -7.53
N ALA A 88 -2.68 -1.82 -8.25
CA ALA A 88 -2.06 -2.75 -9.20
C ALA A 88 -0.67 -3.24 -8.75
N ASP A 89 -0.39 -4.50 -9.06
CA ASP A 89 0.86 -5.21 -8.71
C ASP A 89 2.02 -4.91 -9.67
N ASP A 90 1.72 -4.46 -10.89
CA ASP A 90 2.66 -4.27 -12.00
C ASP A 90 3.20 -2.83 -12.12
N THR A 91 2.75 -1.93 -11.25
CA THR A 91 3.29 -0.57 -11.18
C THR A 91 4.77 -0.59 -10.81
N THR A 92 5.54 0.37 -11.35
CA THR A 92 6.99 0.45 -11.17
C THR A 92 7.42 0.38 -9.70
N ASN A 93 6.69 1.06 -8.81
CA ASN A 93 7.01 1.07 -7.39
C ASN A 93 6.66 -0.26 -6.70
N ALA A 94 5.52 -0.88 -7.03
CA ALA A 94 5.13 -2.18 -6.49
C ALA A 94 6.13 -3.27 -6.89
N VAL A 95 6.49 -3.34 -8.18
CA VAL A 95 7.48 -4.29 -8.72
C VAL A 95 8.84 -4.13 -8.03
N ASN A 96 9.29 -2.89 -7.84
CA ASN A 96 10.59 -2.62 -7.20
C ASN A 96 10.61 -3.05 -5.73
N ILE A 97 9.54 -2.78 -4.97
CA ILE A 97 9.43 -3.16 -3.56
C ILE A 97 9.30 -4.68 -3.42
N ARG A 98 8.48 -5.33 -4.26
CA ARG A 98 8.32 -6.79 -4.30
C ARG A 98 9.65 -7.48 -4.61
N SER A 99 10.36 -7.02 -5.65
CA SER A 99 11.69 -7.52 -6.03
C SER A 99 12.73 -7.31 -4.93
N PHE A 100 12.67 -6.18 -4.21
CA PHE A 100 13.53 -5.92 -3.07
C PHE A 100 13.36 -6.97 -1.96
N PHE A 101 12.12 -7.32 -1.59
CA PHE A 101 11.86 -8.34 -0.58
C PHE A 101 12.15 -9.75 -1.08
N ALA A 102 11.82 -10.08 -2.33
CA ALA A 102 12.21 -11.36 -2.93
C ALA A 102 13.73 -11.57 -2.86
N LYS A 103 14.50 -10.50 -3.12
CA LYS A 103 15.97 -10.54 -3.09
C LYS A 103 16.59 -10.56 -1.68
N THR A 104 15.98 -9.85 -0.72
CA THR A 104 16.57 -9.65 0.63
C THR A 104 15.99 -10.58 1.70
N ALA A 105 14.81 -11.14 1.47
CA ALA A 105 14.14 -12.05 2.38
C ALA A 105 13.91 -13.44 1.78
N GLY A 106 13.90 -13.58 0.44
CA GLY A 106 13.68 -14.89 -0.20
C GLY A 106 12.26 -15.44 0.01
N VAL A 107 11.30 -14.56 0.33
CA VAL A 107 9.90 -14.91 0.59
C VAL A 107 9.14 -15.20 -0.70
N ALA A 108 8.09 -16.00 -0.59
CA ALA A 108 7.14 -16.16 -1.69
C ALA A 108 6.42 -14.83 -1.97
N THR A 109 6.01 -14.63 -3.22
CA THR A 109 5.24 -13.44 -3.61
C THR A 109 4.03 -13.87 -4.44
N THR A 110 2.93 -13.14 -4.30
CA THR A 110 1.69 -13.39 -5.06
C THR A 110 1.08 -12.08 -5.51
N GLU A 111 0.27 -12.16 -6.57
CA GLU A 111 -0.61 -11.09 -7.02
C GLU A 111 -2.05 -11.32 -6.54
N LYS A 112 -2.34 -12.50 -5.95
CA LYS A 112 -3.67 -12.84 -5.44
C LYS A 112 -3.83 -12.39 -3.99
N THR A 113 -4.82 -11.54 -3.73
CA THR A 113 -5.11 -11.01 -2.40
C THR A 113 -5.37 -12.13 -1.39
N VAL A 114 -6.05 -13.21 -1.80
CA VAL A 114 -6.41 -14.33 -0.91
C VAL A 114 -5.23 -15.23 -0.53
N GLU A 115 -4.12 -15.17 -1.26
CA GLU A 115 -2.92 -16.00 -1.01
C GLU A 115 -1.86 -15.26 -0.17
N ALA A 116 -2.00 -13.94 0.00
CA ALA A 116 -1.02 -13.14 0.72
C ALA A 116 -1.21 -13.22 2.24
N SER A 117 -0.12 -13.38 3.00
CA SER A 117 -0.13 -13.18 4.46
C SER A 117 0.23 -11.74 4.84
N VAL A 118 1.07 -11.07 4.02
CA VAL A 118 1.39 -9.65 4.16
C VAL A 118 1.10 -8.93 2.86
N ILE A 119 0.34 -7.84 2.93
CA ILE A 119 0.01 -6.98 1.79
C ILE A 119 0.59 -5.60 2.06
N GLN A 120 1.57 -5.17 1.28
CA GLN A 120 2.06 -3.79 1.34
C GLN A 120 1.37 -2.94 0.26
N THR A 121 0.66 -1.91 0.68
CA THR A 121 -0.16 -1.08 -0.22
C THR A 121 0.25 0.38 -0.22
N ARG A 122 0.10 1.01 -1.39
CA ARG A 122 0.04 2.45 -1.55
C ARG A 122 -1.27 2.86 -2.25
N HIS A 123 -2.05 3.68 -1.55
CA HIS A 123 -3.27 4.36 -2.02
C HIS A 123 -4.52 3.48 -2.25
N ARG A 124 -4.50 2.17 -2.00
CA ARG A 124 -5.70 1.33 -2.14
C ARG A 124 -5.87 0.32 -1.02
N ILE A 125 -7.10 -0.04 -0.72
CA ILE A 125 -7.44 -1.29 -0.03
C ILE A 125 -8.03 -2.23 -1.07
N PRO A 126 -7.57 -3.51 -1.16
CA PRO A 126 -8.16 -4.46 -2.09
C PRO A 126 -9.69 -4.50 -2.04
N GLU A 127 -10.33 -4.81 -3.16
CA GLU A 127 -11.78 -5.04 -3.21
C GLU A 127 -12.15 -6.34 -2.49
N THR A 128 -11.28 -7.35 -2.63
CA THR A 128 -11.41 -8.63 -1.94
C THR A 128 -11.28 -8.44 -0.42
N PRO A 129 -12.29 -8.87 0.38
CA PRO A 129 -12.24 -8.74 1.84
C PRO A 129 -11.06 -9.51 2.46
N LEU A 130 -10.39 -8.89 3.44
CA LEU A 130 -9.23 -9.48 4.10
C LEU A 130 -9.61 -10.35 5.31
N SER A 131 -8.79 -11.35 5.62
CA SER A 131 -8.99 -12.32 6.71
C SER A 131 -8.10 -12.05 7.94
N GLU A 132 -8.33 -12.80 9.03
CA GLU A 132 -7.60 -12.63 10.31
C GLU A 132 -6.10 -12.94 10.21
N ASP A 133 -5.70 -13.79 9.27
CA ASP A 133 -4.30 -14.20 9.07
C ASP A 133 -3.49 -13.19 8.25
N GLN A 134 -4.12 -12.10 7.80
CA GLN A 134 -3.49 -11.10 6.93
C GLN A 134 -3.07 -9.83 7.68
N ILE A 135 -1.96 -9.26 7.24
CA ILE A 135 -1.48 -7.94 7.67
C ILE A 135 -1.45 -6.99 6.47
N LEU A 136 -2.17 -5.87 6.56
CA LEU A 136 -2.17 -4.81 5.57
C LEU A 136 -1.26 -3.65 6.01
N VAL A 137 -0.20 -3.39 5.25
CA VAL A 137 0.82 -2.38 5.54
C VAL A 137 0.70 -1.19 4.58
N TYR A 138 0.24 -0.05 5.09
CA TYR A 138 0.03 1.18 4.33
C TYR A 138 1.29 2.05 4.27
N GLN A 139 1.59 2.54 3.06
CA GLN A 139 2.57 3.58 2.84
C GLN A 139 1.97 4.97 3.10
N VAL A 140 2.56 5.72 4.04
CA VAL A 140 2.00 7.00 4.49
C VAL A 140 2.97 8.15 4.22
N PRO A 141 2.59 9.16 3.41
CA PRO A 141 3.41 10.35 3.22
C PRO A 141 3.24 11.35 4.37
N ILE A 142 2.00 11.57 4.83
CA ILE A 142 1.64 12.51 5.92
C ILE A 142 0.76 11.76 6.94
N PRO A 143 1.29 11.44 8.13
CA PRO A 143 0.56 10.68 9.16
C PRO A 143 -0.40 11.56 9.98
N GLU A 144 -0.18 12.87 9.98
CA GLU A 144 -0.89 13.83 10.81
C GLU A 144 -2.15 14.33 10.10
N PRO A 145 -3.38 13.91 10.51
CA PRO A 145 -4.61 14.35 9.85
C PRO A 145 -4.85 15.86 9.97
N LEU A 146 -4.30 16.52 11.01
CA LEU A 146 -4.46 17.96 11.24
C LEU A 146 -3.41 18.80 10.50
N ARG A 147 -2.49 18.20 9.73
CA ARG A 147 -1.29 18.88 9.19
C ARG A 147 -1.59 20.14 8.37
N TRP A 148 -2.71 20.13 7.64
CA TRP A 148 -3.13 21.25 6.80
C TRP A 148 -3.84 22.37 7.58
N LEU A 149 -4.32 22.07 8.79
CA LEU A 149 -4.93 23.04 9.70
C LEU A 149 -3.89 23.66 10.62
N GLU A 150 -2.97 22.82 11.12
CA GLU A 150 -1.86 23.23 11.97
C GLU A 150 -0.58 22.52 11.49
N PRO A 151 0.35 23.25 10.85
CA PRO A 151 1.57 22.66 10.32
C PRO A 151 2.58 22.23 11.40
N ARG A 152 2.47 22.73 12.63
CA ARG A 152 3.45 22.48 13.70
C ARG A 152 3.12 21.22 14.50
N GLU A 153 4.03 20.26 14.45
CA GLU A 153 3.95 19.02 15.26
C GLU A 153 3.86 19.29 16.77
N THR A 154 4.46 20.38 17.26
CA THR A 154 4.40 20.75 18.69
C THR A 154 2.98 21.10 19.15
N GLU A 155 2.13 21.56 18.23
CA GLU A 155 0.73 21.90 18.51
C GLU A 155 -0.19 20.71 18.23
N THR A 156 -0.06 20.04 17.07
CA THR A 156 -0.92 18.89 16.74
C THR A 156 -0.79 17.76 17.76
N ARG A 157 0.41 17.53 18.32
CA ARG A 157 0.59 16.56 19.41
C ARG A 157 -0.19 16.91 20.69
N LYS A 158 -0.38 18.20 20.99
CA LYS A 158 -1.17 18.66 22.15
C LYS A 158 -2.65 18.48 21.85
N MET A 159 -3.09 18.81 20.63
CA MET A 159 -4.46 18.60 20.19
C MET A 159 -4.84 17.12 20.28
N HIS A 160 -3.96 16.21 19.83
CA HIS A 160 -4.15 14.76 20.00
C HIS A 160 -4.14 14.32 21.47
N ALA A 161 -3.34 14.95 22.34
CA ALA A 161 -3.32 14.63 23.77
C ALA A 161 -4.63 15.04 24.46
N LEU A 162 -5.16 16.22 24.11
CA LEU A 162 -6.36 16.82 24.72
C LEU A 162 -7.67 16.49 23.98
N GLU A 163 -7.60 15.75 22.88
CA GLU A 163 -8.77 15.41 22.04
C GLU A 163 -9.44 16.64 21.37
N GLU A 164 -8.63 17.64 21.03
CA GLU A 164 -9.10 18.90 20.42
C GLU A 164 -9.26 18.77 18.89
N TYR A 165 -10.24 17.98 18.45
CA TYR A 165 -10.52 17.76 17.02
C TYR A 165 -11.57 18.70 16.42
N GLY A 166 -11.98 19.74 17.14
CA GLY A 166 -12.98 20.72 16.68
C GLY A 166 -12.58 21.39 15.36
N ALA A 167 -11.30 21.75 15.20
CA ALA A 167 -10.79 22.37 13.99
C ALA A 167 -10.99 21.51 12.72
N MET A 168 -10.90 20.17 12.85
CA MET A 168 -11.18 19.27 11.73
C MET A 168 -12.64 19.32 11.31
N HIS A 169 -13.57 19.38 12.27
CA HIS A 169 -15.00 19.51 11.96
C HIS A 169 -15.28 20.88 11.29
N VAL A 170 -14.69 21.97 11.79
CA VAL A 170 -14.83 23.29 11.17
C VAL A 170 -14.36 23.24 9.71
N SER A 171 -13.20 22.65 9.44
CA SER A 171 -12.66 22.54 8.07
C SER A 171 -13.57 21.74 7.14
N LEU A 172 -14.16 20.63 7.60
CA LEU A 172 -15.11 19.85 6.78
C LEU A 172 -16.41 20.64 6.54
N TYR A 173 -16.85 21.44 7.50
CA TYR A 173 -18.05 22.26 7.36
C TYR A 173 -17.83 23.48 6.44
N GLU A 174 -16.62 24.05 6.42
CA GLU A 174 -16.25 25.11 5.47
C GLU A 174 -16.38 24.64 4.02
N ASP A 175 -16.00 23.40 3.72
CA ASP A 175 -16.21 22.79 2.41
C ASP A 175 -17.71 22.71 2.06
N ILE A 176 -18.54 22.27 3.01
CA ILE A 176 -20.00 22.19 2.83
C ILE A 176 -20.58 23.58 2.56
N ALA A 177 -20.21 24.58 3.35
CA ALA A 177 -20.71 25.94 3.19
C ALA A 177 -20.31 26.56 1.85
N LYS A 178 -19.12 26.22 1.33
CA LYS A 178 -18.59 26.78 0.08
C LYS A 178 -19.02 26.03 -1.17
N TYR A 179 -19.13 24.71 -1.09
CA TYR A 179 -19.30 23.83 -2.26
C TYR A 179 -20.56 22.96 -2.19
N GLY A 180 -21.34 23.03 -1.11
CA GLY A 180 -22.51 22.17 -0.86
C GLY A 180 -22.17 20.72 -0.52
N ARG A 181 -20.87 20.37 -0.44
CA ARG A 181 -20.37 19.03 -0.15
C ARG A 181 -18.94 19.11 0.36
N ILE A 182 -18.50 18.05 1.05
CA ILE A 182 -17.09 17.89 1.40
C ILE A 182 -16.29 17.55 0.15
N THR A 183 -15.22 18.30 -0.12
CA THR A 183 -14.44 18.17 -1.37
C THR A 183 -13.32 17.14 -1.27
N LYS A 184 -12.95 16.76 -0.06
CA LYS A 184 -11.89 15.79 0.20
C LYS A 184 -12.25 14.39 -0.33
N SER A 185 -11.56 13.95 -1.38
CA SER A 185 -11.80 12.65 -2.04
C SER A 185 -10.84 11.53 -1.63
N TYR A 186 -9.72 11.86 -0.98
CA TYR A 186 -8.74 10.88 -0.48
C TYR A 186 -8.12 11.34 0.85
N ASN A 187 -7.44 10.43 1.54
CA ASN A 187 -6.90 10.67 2.88
C ASN A 187 -7.95 11.28 3.82
N TYR A 188 -9.18 10.77 3.72
CA TYR A 188 -10.34 11.32 4.40
C TYR A 188 -10.28 10.93 5.88
N PRO A 189 -10.30 11.88 6.83
CA PRO A 189 -10.00 11.60 8.22
C PRO A 189 -11.04 10.65 8.84
N VAL A 190 -10.56 9.73 9.67
CA VAL A 190 -11.38 8.74 10.37
C VAL A 190 -11.20 8.84 11.88
N LYS A 191 -12.25 8.57 12.65
CA LYS A 191 -12.19 8.38 14.11
C LYS A 191 -12.05 6.88 14.42
N VAL A 192 -10.92 6.51 14.99
CA VAL A 192 -10.55 5.13 15.34
C VAL A 192 -10.87 4.86 16.80
N ASN A 193 -11.53 3.73 17.05
CA ASN A 193 -11.93 3.25 18.36
C ASN A 193 -12.65 4.33 19.21
N GLY A 194 -13.44 5.18 18.55
CA GLY A 194 -14.18 6.27 19.20
C GLY A 194 -13.33 7.41 19.76
N ARG A 195 -12.00 7.42 19.55
CA ARG A 195 -11.08 8.38 20.19
C ARG A 195 -10.19 9.12 19.20
N TYR A 196 -9.14 8.49 18.66
CA TYR A 196 -8.16 9.20 17.84
C TYR A 196 -8.72 9.52 16.46
N VAL A 197 -8.60 10.78 16.02
CA VAL A 197 -8.69 11.10 14.60
C VAL A 197 -7.39 10.69 13.92
N MET A 198 -7.49 9.97 12.81
CA MET A 198 -6.37 9.33 12.10
C MET A 198 -6.42 9.66 10.61
N SER A 199 -5.24 9.82 10.01
CA SER A 199 -5.01 9.83 8.57
C SER A 199 -5.04 8.38 8.07
N PRO A 200 -5.98 7.93 7.21
CA PRO A 200 -6.01 6.54 6.73
C PRO A 200 -5.00 6.26 5.59
N SER A 201 -3.96 7.08 5.45
CA SER A 201 -3.11 7.19 4.25
C SER A 201 -3.89 7.73 3.03
N PRO A 202 -3.23 8.00 1.88
CA PRO A 202 -3.89 8.53 0.69
C PRO A 202 -4.76 7.52 -0.06
N ILE A 203 -5.50 6.66 0.66
CA ILE A 203 -6.58 5.88 0.06
C ILE A 203 -7.74 6.80 -0.36
N PRO A 204 -8.47 6.49 -1.44
CA PRO A 204 -9.71 7.18 -1.75
C PRO A 204 -10.70 7.02 -0.61
N LYS A 205 -11.59 7.99 -0.40
CA LYS A 205 -12.63 7.88 0.62
C LYS A 205 -13.55 6.67 0.35
N PHE A 206 -13.67 6.24 -0.90
CA PHE A 206 -14.25 4.95 -1.29
C PHE A 206 -13.77 3.76 -0.45
N ASP A 207 -12.48 3.71 -0.10
CA ASP A 207 -11.89 2.60 0.66
C ASP A 207 -12.09 2.72 2.18
N ASN A 208 -12.42 3.90 2.72
CA ASN A 208 -12.58 4.10 4.17
C ASN A 208 -13.55 3.10 4.85
N PRO A 209 -14.74 2.79 4.28
CA PRO A 209 -15.66 1.82 4.88
C PRO A 209 -15.05 0.44 5.08
N LYS A 210 -14.10 0.02 4.23
CA LYS A 210 -13.44 -1.29 4.34
C LYS A 210 -12.60 -1.42 5.60
N MET A 211 -12.17 -0.30 6.19
CA MET A 211 -11.38 -0.28 7.42
C MET A 211 -12.20 -0.62 8.67
N ASP A 212 -13.52 -0.39 8.65
CA ASP A 212 -14.37 -0.60 9.82
C ASP A 212 -14.51 -2.08 10.13
N ARG A 213 -14.13 -2.47 11.34
CA ARG A 213 -14.20 -3.84 11.83
C ARG A 213 -13.55 -4.89 10.91
N MET A 214 -12.53 -4.49 10.14
CA MET A 214 -11.75 -5.38 9.28
C MET A 214 -11.13 -6.53 10.12
N PRO A 215 -11.17 -7.79 9.66
CA PRO A 215 -10.52 -8.92 10.35
C PRO A 215 -8.98 -8.83 10.36
N ALA A 216 -8.39 -8.28 9.31
CA ALA A 216 -6.94 -8.12 9.18
C ALA A 216 -6.36 -7.00 10.06
N LEU A 217 -5.09 -7.16 10.45
CA LEU A 217 -4.33 -6.11 11.13
C LEU A 217 -3.90 -5.03 10.13
N GLN A 218 -4.16 -3.76 10.44
CA GLN A 218 -3.77 -2.63 9.61
C GLN A 218 -2.61 -1.86 10.25
N LEU A 219 -1.48 -1.76 9.55
CA LEU A 219 -0.27 -1.07 10.00
C LEU A 219 0.10 0.08 9.06
N PHE A 220 0.45 1.24 9.59
CA PHE A 220 0.68 2.44 8.82
C PHE A 220 2.11 2.96 9.05
N GLY A 221 2.89 3.06 7.98
CA GLY A 221 4.30 3.43 8.04
C GLY A 221 4.61 4.77 7.35
N ALA A 222 4.95 5.80 8.13
CA ALA A 222 5.43 7.09 7.63
C ALA A 222 6.92 7.27 7.93
N GLY A 223 7.78 6.88 6.99
CA GLY A 223 9.25 6.87 7.19
C GLY A 223 9.84 8.27 7.34
N ARG A 224 9.52 9.17 6.39
CA ARG A 224 10.01 10.57 6.39
C ARG A 224 9.58 11.32 7.65
N GLU A 225 8.32 11.17 8.05
CA GLU A 225 7.72 11.81 9.22
C GLU A 225 7.97 11.03 10.53
N LYS A 226 8.64 9.88 10.45
CA LYS A 226 9.04 9.05 11.59
C LYS A 226 7.86 8.65 12.49
N ARG A 227 6.76 8.18 11.90
CA ARG A 227 5.57 7.69 12.62
C ARG A 227 5.17 6.29 12.18
N ILE A 228 4.73 5.49 13.14
CA ILE A 228 4.02 4.21 12.94
C ILE A 228 2.72 4.29 13.73
N TYR A 229 1.63 3.80 13.16
CA TYR A 229 0.35 3.66 13.86
C TYR A 229 -0.38 2.42 13.34
N ALA A 230 -1.45 2.03 14.03
CA ALA A 230 -2.17 0.81 13.71
C ALA A 230 -3.67 0.93 13.97
N VAL A 231 -4.42 0.07 13.29
CA VAL A 231 -5.81 -0.27 13.61
C VAL A 231 -5.85 -1.79 13.82
N PRO A 232 -6.08 -2.27 15.06
CA PRO A 232 -6.23 -3.69 15.33
C PRO A 232 -7.45 -4.30 14.61
N PRO A 233 -7.46 -5.63 14.40
CA PRO A 233 -8.64 -6.36 13.95
C PRO A 233 -9.91 -5.96 14.69
N TYR A 234 -11.04 -5.93 13.97
CA TYR A 234 -12.37 -5.67 14.50
C TYR A 234 -12.54 -4.33 15.24
N THR A 235 -11.64 -3.37 15.02
CA THR A 235 -11.73 -2.03 15.60
C THR A 235 -12.71 -1.16 14.82
N ARG A 236 -13.53 -0.37 15.53
CA ARG A 236 -14.42 0.60 14.89
C ARG A 236 -13.59 1.72 14.22
N VAL A 237 -13.85 1.98 12.96
CA VAL A 237 -13.27 3.08 12.17
C VAL A 237 -14.41 3.82 11.47
N LYS A 238 -14.67 5.06 11.89
CA LYS A 238 -15.75 5.88 11.29
C LYS A 238 -15.17 7.10 10.59
N SER A 239 -15.45 7.31 9.31
CA SER A 239 -15.19 8.59 8.65
C SER A 239 -15.88 9.74 9.40
N LEU A 240 -15.20 10.87 9.54
CA LEU A 240 -15.83 12.08 10.08
C LEU A 240 -16.96 12.55 9.15
N ASP A 241 -18.11 12.87 9.71
CA ASP A 241 -19.31 13.30 8.99
C ASP A 241 -20.16 14.19 9.89
N PHE A 242 -21.27 14.69 9.36
CA PHE A 242 -22.29 15.40 10.13
C PHE A 242 -23.62 14.66 9.99
N GLU A 243 -24.54 14.87 10.95
CA GLU A 243 -25.87 14.24 10.90
C GLU A 243 -26.67 14.68 9.66
N ASP A 244 -26.52 15.94 9.27
CA ASP A 244 -27.16 16.55 8.09
C ASP A 244 -26.35 16.35 6.80
N HIS A 245 -25.08 15.96 6.90
CA HIS A 245 -24.19 15.67 5.76
C HIS A 245 -23.43 14.36 6.01
N PRO A 246 -24.10 13.20 5.81
CA PRO A 246 -23.50 11.90 6.06
C PRO A 246 -22.35 11.61 5.09
N PHE A 247 -21.44 10.74 5.51
CA PHE A 247 -20.33 10.30 4.67
C PHE A 247 -20.85 9.58 3.40
N THR A 248 -20.32 9.99 2.24
CA THR A 248 -20.61 9.38 0.95
C THR A 248 -19.33 8.98 0.25
N ILE A 249 -19.35 7.86 -0.46
CA ILE A 249 -18.25 7.41 -1.33
C ILE A 249 -18.46 7.90 -2.77
N GLU A 250 -17.41 7.86 -3.57
CA GLU A 250 -17.51 8.04 -5.02
C GLU A 250 -18.40 6.96 -5.65
N THR A 251 -19.16 7.37 -6.66
CA THR A 251 -19.96 6.50 -7.52
C THR A 251 -19.71 6.89 -8.97
N TRP A 252 -19.73 5.91 -9.86
CA TRP A 252 -19.60 6.10 -11.31
C TRP A 252 -20.86 5.57 -11.99
N ASP A 253 -21.27 6.21 -13.08
CA ASP A 253 -22.35 5.68 -13.94
C ASP A 253 -21.84 4.49 -14.79
N GLN A 254 -20.52 4.39 -14.91
CA GLN A 254 -19.79 3.44 -15.73
C GLN A 254 -19.43 2.21 -14.90
N CYS A 255 -19.37 1.06 -15.57
CA CYS A 255 -18.77 -0.15 -15.03
C CYS A 255 -17.36 -0.33 -15.60
N CYS A 256 -16.55 -1.19 -14.97
CA CYS A 256 -15.27 -1.58 -15.50
C CYS A 256 -15.42 -2.13 -16.92
N ALA A 257 -14.72 -1.54 -17.87
CA ALA A 257 -14.73 -1.90 -19.27
C ALA A 257 -14.23 -3.34 -19.52
N LEU A 258 -13.41 -3.90 -18.63
CA LEU A 258 -12.83 -5.23 -18.79
C LEU A 258 -13.71 -6.35 -18.18
N CYS A 259 -14.18 -6.16 -16.94
CA CYS A 259 -14.85 -7.22 -16.17
C CYS A 259 -16.29 -6.87 -15.75
N GLY A 260 -16.80 -5.70 -16.16
CA GLY A 260 -18.18 -5.27 -15.88
C GLY A 260 -18.48 -4.92 -14.43
N ALA A 261 -17.48 -4.80 -13.55
CA ALA A 261 -17.70 -4.43 -12.14
C ALA A 261 -18.21 -2.98 -12.01
N GLY A 262 -19.33 -2.80 -11.31
CA GLY A 262 -19.87 -1.48 -10.91
C GLY A 262 -19.65 -1.16 -9.43
N ASP A 263 -18.99 -2.05 -8.69
CA ASP A 263 -18.78 -2.00 -7.25
C ASP A 263 -17.30 -1.84 -6.84
N SER A 264 -16.42 -1.61 -7.80
CA SER A 264 -14.98 -1.37 -7.59
C SER A 264 -14.61 0.10 -7.78
N TYR A 265 -13.50 0.53 -7.18
CA TYR A 265 -12.90 1.81 -7.54
C TYR A 265 -12.38 1.77 -8.98
N LEU A 266 -12.71 2.77 -9.79
CA LEU A 266 -12.37 2.82 -11.21
C LEU A 266 -11.26 3.84 -11.51
N ASP A 267 -10.27 3.41 -12.28
CA ASP A 267 -9.29 4.28 -12.93
C ASP A 267 -9.82 4.73 -14.29
N GLU A 268 -9.62 6.02 -14.57
CA GLU A 268 -9.92 6.61 -15.88
C GLU A 268 -8.67 6.56 -16.76
N VAL A 269 -8.72 5.80 -17.84
CA VAL A 269 -7.64 5.70 -18.83
C VAL A 269 -8.07 6.45 -20.09
N VAL A 270 -7.25 7.42 -20.51
CA VAL A 270 -7.45 8.17 -21.76
C VAL A 270 -7.02 7.29 -22.93
N THR A 271 -7.92 7.07 -23.89
CA THR A 271 -7.71 6.11 -25.00
C THR A 271 -7.30 6.78 -26.30
N ASP A 272 -7.55 8.07 -26.45
CA ASP A 272 -7.20 8.84 -27.65
C ASP A 272 -7.06 10.35 -27.35
N ASP A 273 -6.47 11.09 -28.30
CA ASP A 273 -6.29 12.54 -28.21
C ASP A 273 -7.58 13.35 -28.47
N LYS A 274 -8.71 12.66 -28.70
CA LYS A 274 -10.02 13.26 -28.98
C LYS A 274 -10.97 13.19 -27.78
N GLY A 275 -10.46 12.76 -26.63
CA GLY A 275 -11.21 12.71 -25.37
C GLY A 275 -11.91 11.36 -25.10
N GLY A 276 -11.55 10.31 -25.83
CA GLY A 276 -11.96 8.94 -25.53
C GLY A 276 -11.42 8.48 -24.18
N LYS A 277 -12.27 7.80 -23.42
CA LYS A 277 -12.00 7.34 -22.06
C LYS A 277 -12.49 5.91 -21.88
N MET A 278 -11.76 5.14 -21.10
CA MET A 278 -12.19 3.86 -20.58
C MET A 278 -12.04 3.86 -19.05
N TYR A 279 -13.00 3.24 -18.37
CA TYR A 279 -12.97 3.09 -16.92
C TYR A 279 -12.66 1.63 -16.60
N VAL A 280 -11.65 1.37 -15.78
CA VAL A 280 -11.24 0.00 -15.43
C VAL A 280 -11.04 -0.13 -13.93
N CYS A 281 -11.22 -1.32 -13.38
CA CYS A 281 -10.92 -1.58 -11.98
C CYS A 281 -9.48 -1.16 -11.68
N SER A 282 -9.31 -0.36 -10.62
CA SER A 282 -7.99 -0.01 -10.09
C SER A 282 -7.34 -1.20 -9.38
N ASP A 283 -8.13 -2.09 -8.78
CA ASP A 283 -7.64 -3.38 -8.26
C ASP A 283 -7.54 -4.40 -9.40
N SER A 284 -6.31 -4.67 -9.85
CA SER A 284 -6.04 -5.55 -10.99
C SER A 284 -6.34 -7.02 -10.70
N ASP A 285 -6.06 -7.48 -9.46
CA ASP A 285 -6.33 -8.85 -9.01
C ASP A 285 -7.84 -9.13 -8.97
N TYR A 286 -8.62 -8.22 -8.37
CA TYR A 286 -10.08 -8.31 -8.41
C TYR A 286 -10.63 -8.34 -9.83
N CYS A 287 -10.08 -7.51 -10.73
CA CYS A 287 -10.48 -7.46 -12.12
C CYS A 287 -10.22 -8.80 -12.83
N GLU A 288 -9.03 -9.37 -12.63
CA GLU A 288 -8.63 -10.64 -13.25
C GLU A 288 -9.47 -11.80 -12.74
N GLN A 289 -9.67 -11.92 -11.43
CA GLN A 289 -10.54 -12.96 -10.84
C GLN A 289 -11.95 -12.93 -11.45
N ARG A 290 -12.52 -11.74 -11.67
CA ARG A 290 -13.82 -11.61 -12.31
C ARG A 290 -13.80 -12.05 -13.79
N ARG A 291 -12.73 -11.72 -14.52
CA ARG A 291 -12.58 -12.14 -15.92
C ARG A 291 -12.40 -13.66 -16.04
N GLU A 292 -11.63 -14.26 -15.14
CA GLU A 292 -11.49 -15.72 -15.03
C GLU A 292 -12.82 -16.41 -14.72
N ALA A 293 -13.68 -15.77 -13.93
CA ALA A 293 -15.06 -16.21 -13.68
C ALA A 293 -16.04 -15.96 -14.84
N GLY A 294 -15.56 -15.40 -15.97
CA GLY A 294 -16.33 -15.19 -17.18
C GLY A 294 -17.09 -13.86 -17.24
N HIS A 295 -16.83 -12.93 -16.32
CA HIS A 295 -17.40 -11.59 -16.41
C HIS A 295 -16.69 -10.75 -17.47
N VAL A 296 -17.46 -10.02 -18.29
CA VAL A 296 -16.97 -9.18 -19.38
C VAL A 296 -17.65 -7.82 -19.28
N GLY A 297 -16.87 -6.74 -19.41
CA GLY A 297 -17.38 -5.38 -19.51
C GLY A 297 -17.59 -4.92 -20.95
N ASP A 298 -18.22 -3.76 -21.13
CA ASP A 298 -18.58 -3.23 -22.45
C ASP A 298 -17.37 -2.89 -23.35
N GLY A 299 -16.18 -2.71 -22.77
CA GLY A 299 -14.92 -2.57 -23.52
C GLY A 299 -14.15 -3.88 -23.72
N GLY A 300 -14.65 -4.98 -23.17
CA GLY A 300 -14.13 -6.33 -23.31
C GLY A 300 -14.62 -7.05 -24.57
N ASP A 301 -15.35 -6.36 -25.45
CA ASP A 301 -15.68 -6.87 -26.78
C ASP A 301 -14.37 -7.20 -27.52
N PRO A 302 -14.18 -8.43 -28.06
CA PRO A 302 -13.04 -8.78 -28.90
C PRO A 302 -12.79 -7.78 -30.04
N ALA A 303 -13.79 -7.01 -30.46
CA ALA A 303 -13.63 -5.92 -31.43
C ALA A 303 -12.79 -4.73 -30.91
N TYR A 304 -12.79 -4.41 -29.61
CA TYR A 304 -11.95 -3.36 -29.02
C TYR A 304 -10.48 -3.80 -28.94
N ALA A 305 -10.24 -5.04 -28.49
CA ALA A 305 -8.91 -5.64 -28.48
C ALA A 305 -8.31 -5.76 -29.90
N ALA A 306 -9.13 -6.05 -30.91
CA ALA A 306 -8.70 -6.12 -32.31
C ALA A 306 -8.41 -4.75 -32.95
N ARG A 307 -9.10 -3.68 -32.51
CA ARG A 307 -8.92 -2.32 -33.04
C ARG A 307 -7.72 -1.59 -32.45
N ASN A 308 -7.30 -1.96 -31.24
CA ASN A 308 -6.22 -1.30 -30.50
C ASN A 308 -4.95 -2.16 -30.34
N GLN A 309 -4.76 -3.19 -31.19
CA GLN A 309 -3.42 -3.76 -31.37
C GLN A 309 -2.52 -2.68 -31.98
N ILE A 310 -1.66 -2.08 -31.16
CA ILE A 310 -0.43 -1.46 -31.66
C ILE A 310 0.30 -2.59 -32.37
N PRO A 311 0.57 -2.49 -33.69
CA PRO A 311 1.38 -3.49 -34.37
C PRO A 311 2.67 -3.64 -33.59
N ALA A 312 3.07 -4.88 -33.27
CA ALA A 312 4.42 -5.13 -32.80
C ALA A 312 5.36 -4.50 -33.85
N GLY A 313 5.93 -3.35 -33.52
CA GLY A 313 6.89 -2.69 -34.38
C GLY A 313 8.01 -3.68 -34.64
N ASP A 314 8.33 -3.86 -35.92
CA ASP A 314 9.45 -4.68 -36.34
C ASP A 314 10.66 -4.36 -35.46
N ALA A 315 11.23 -5.39 -34.84
CA ALA A 315 12.46 -5.27 -34.09
C ALA A 315 13.48 -4.52 -34.97
N PRO A 316 14.18 -3.49 -34.44
CA PRO A 316 15.21 -2.83 -35.23
C PRO A 316 16.23 -3.91 -35.64
N ALA A 317 16.46 -4.03 -36.95
CA ALA A 317 17.53 -4.83 -37.49
C ALA A 317 18.82 -4.40 -36.80
N GLY A 318 19.50 -5.35 -36.16
CA GLY A 318 20.71 -5.08 -35.40
C GLY A 318 21.73 -4.37 -36.27
N ASP A 319 22.30 -3.30 -35.75
CA ASP A 319 23.49 -2.67 -36.33
C ASP A 319 24.60 -3.74 -36.43
N GLU A 320 25.11 -3.90 -37.65
CA GLU A 320 26.30 -4.71 -37.93
C GLU A 320 27.48 -4.17 -37.11
N PRO A 321 28.34 -5.05 -36.54
CA PRO A 321 29.50 -4.60 -35.80
C PRO A 321 30.47 -3.89 -36.74
N ALA A 322 30.77 -2.62 -36.44
CA ALA A 322 31.83 -1.86 -37.08
C ALA A 322 33.15 -2.64 -36.97
N GLY A 323 33.71 -3.02 -38.12
CA GLY A 323 34.99 -3.70 -38.21
C GLY A 323 36.14 -2.81 -37.74
N ASP A 324 37.07 -3.42 -37.02
CA ASP A 324 38.36 -2.84 -36.65
C ASP A 324 39.12 -2.37 -37.91
N GLU A 325 39.30 -1.07 -38.06
CA GLU A 325 40.32 -0.52 -38.96
C GLU A 325 41.71 -0.64 -38.31
N PRO A 326 42.73 -1.14 -39.03
CA PRO A 326 44.07 -1.26 -38.47
C PRO A 326 44.74 0.11 -38.37
N ALA A 327 45.42 0.34 -37.24
CA ALA A 327 46.26 1.51 -37.01
C ALA A 327 47.38 1.58 -38.06
N GLY A 328 47.19 2.45 -39.05
CA GLY A 328 48.15 2.82 -40.07
C GLY A 328 49.02 3.99 -39.61
N ASP A 329 50.26 3.64 -39.31
CA ASP A 329 51.49 4.43 -39.22
C ASP A 329 51.49 5.77 -40.00
N LYS A 330 51.78 6.89 -39.32
CA LYS A 330 52.37 8.10 -39.92
C LYS A 330 53.28 8.86 -38.94
N GLN A 331 54.50 9.00 -39.43
CA GLN A 331 55.49 10.06 -39.17
C GLN A 331 54.89 11.44 -38.91
#